data_AF-A0A662VLL6-F1
#
_entry.id   AF-A0A662VLL6-F1
#
_cell.length_a   1.000
_cell.length_b   1.000
_cell.length_c   1.000
_cell.angle_alpha   90.00
_cell.angle_beta   90.00
_cell.angle_gamma   90.00
#
_symmetry.space_group_name_H-M   'P 1'
#
loop_
_entity.id
_entity.type
_entity.pdbx_description
1 polymer ?
#
loop_
_entity_poly.entity_id
_entity_poly.type
_entity_poly.pdbx_seq_one_letter_code
_entity_poly.pdbx_strand_id
1 'polypeptide(L)'
;MRFNKLNEVEKAILLSLAENGRIDYHELQKEVAKKLDCYKVEEITIFNFKVCVEKIPQSVKIRIGKRLRRLEKLGFVRIKYTWDEKIEKIKLSRKGVRLISEFSESSLQCPSMHS
;
A
#
# COMPACT_ATOMS: atom_id res chain seq x y z
N MET A 1 -0.73 -3.92 -18.84
CA MET A 1 0.42 -3.66 -17.94
C MET A 1 0.36 -4.71 -16.84
N ARG A 2 1.45 -5.47 -16.61
CA ARG A 2 1.48 -6.57 -15.62
C ARG A 2 1.90 -6.06 -14.23
N PHE A 3 1.46 -6.72 -13.16
CA PHE A 3 1.76 -6.34 -11.77
C PHE A 3 3.26 -6.23 -11.50
N ASN A 4 4.06 -7.16 -12.04
CA ASN A 4 5.51 -7.18 -11.88
C ASN A 4 6.25 -5.98 -12.50
N LYS A 5 5.57 -5.18 -13.35
CA LYS A 5 6.13 -3.94 -13.93
C LYS A 5 5.87 -2.70 -13.06
N LEU A 6 5.15 -2.84 -11.95
CA LEU A 6 4.98 -1.77 -10.95
C LEU A 6 6.22 -1.70 -10.05
N ASN A 7 6.49 -0.52 -9.49
CA ASN A 7 7.52 -0.43 -8.44
C ASN A 7 6.98 -0.91 -7.08
N GLU A 8 7.89 -1.15 -6.14
CA GLU A 8 7.54 -1.69 -4.81
C GLU A 8 6.52 -0.84 -4.05
N VAL A 9 6.59 0.49 -4.15
CA VAL A 9 5.60 1.38 -3.51
C VAL A 9 4.22 1.23 -4.17
N GLU A 10 4.16 1.15 -5.51
CA GLU A 10 2.91 0.93 -6.24
C GLU A 10 2.30 -0.45 -5.92
N LYS A 11 3.14 -1.50 -5.83
CA LYS A 11 2.71 -2.83 -5.41
C LYS A 11 2.16 -2.81 -3.98
N ALA A 12 2.88 -2.20 -3.04
CA ALA A 12 2.46 -2.07 -1.65
C ALA A 12 1.12 -1.33 -1.53
N ILE A 13 0.91 -0.23 -2.27
CA ILE A 13 -0.38 0.47 -2.32
C ILE A 13 -1.50 -0.46 -2.76
N LEU A 14 -1.33 -1.19 -3.87
CA LEU A 14 -2.39 -2.05 -4.39
C LEU A 14 -2.69 -3.23 -3.46
N LEU A 15 -1.67 -3.82 -2.83
CA LEU A 15 -1.83 -4.90 -1.85
C LEU A 15 -2.55 -4.39 -0.58
N SER A 16 -2.16 -3.22 -0.04
CA SER A 16 -2.85 -2.62 1.10
C SER A 16 -4.32 -2.34 0.79
N LEU A 17 -4.66 -1.90 -0.43
CA LEU A 17 -6.04 -1.69 -0.85
C LEU A 17 -6.81 -3.00 -1.08
N ALA A 18 -6.13 -4.09 -1.47
CA ALA A 18 -6.75 -5.40 -1.61
C ALA A 18 -7.19 -5.97 -0.26
N GLU A 19 -6.36 -5.79 0.78
CA GLU A 19 -6.62 -6.28 2.13
C GLU A 19 -7.66 -5.43 2.88
N ASN A 20 -7.59 -4.10 2.75
CA ASN A 20 -8.42 -3.18 3.53
C ASN A 20 -9.65 -2.67 2.76
N GLY A 21 -9.75 -2.96 1.46
CA GLY A 21 -10.86 -2.52 0.61
C GLY A 21 -10.89 -1.01 0.37
N ARG A 22 -11.68 -0.28 1.17
CA ARG A 22 -11.84 1.18 1.08
C ARG A 22 -11.27 1.82 2.33
N ILE A 23 -10.21 2.62 2.14
CA ILE A 23 -9.38 3.18 3.22
C ILE A 23 -9.16 4.68 2.98
N ASP A 24 -8.91 5.46 4.03
CA ASP A 24 -8.48 6.86 3.88
C ASP A 24 -6.99 6.98 3.54
N TYR A 25 -6.57 8.20 3.21
CA TYR A 25 -5.19 8.45 2.79
C TYR A 25 -4.16 8.19 3.91
N HIS A 26 -4.48 8.58 5.14
CA HIS A 26 -3.54 8.49 6.26
C HIS A 26 -3.35 7.04 6.69
N GLU A 27 -4.45 6.27 6.80
CA GLU A 27 -4.37 4.83 7.06
C GLU A 27 -3.63 4.09 5.94
N LEU A 28 -3.87 4.44 4.66
CA LEU A 28 -3.10 3.87 3.56
C LEU A 28 -1.60 4.12 3.69
N GLN A 29 -1.19 5.32 4.16
CA GLN A 29 0.23 5.60 4.38
C GLN A 29 0.84 4.67 5.44
N LYS A 30 0.10 4.38 6.52
CA LYS A 30 0.52 3.43 7.55
C LYS A 30 0.66 2.02 6.98
N GLU A 31 -0.36 1.53 6.29
CA GLU A 31 -0.36 0.16 5.73
C GLU A 31 0.73 -0.06 4.69
N VAL A 32 0.93 0.90 3.79
CA VAL A 32 2.00 0.82 2.78
C VAL A 32 3.37 0.77 3.43
N ALA A 33 3.58 1.56 4.46
CA ALA A 33 4.86 1.65 5.12
C ALA A 33 5.12 0.45 6.05
N LYS A 34 4.09 -0.17 6.66
CA LYS A 34 4.22 -1.50 7.29
C LYS A 34 4.71 -2.54 6.28
N LYS A 35 4.12 -2.58 5.07
CA LYS A 35 4.51 -3.52 4.00
C LYS A 35 5.93 -3.30 3.47
N LEU A 36 6.42 -2.08 3.54
CA LEU A 36 7.78 -1.72 3.13
C LEU A 36 8.80 -1.82 4.29
N ASP A 37 8.43 -2.44 5.41
CA ASP A 37 9.23 -2.52 6.66
C ASP A 37 9.76 -1.15 7.14
N CYS A 38 9.00 -0.11 6.84
CA CYS A 38 9.34 1.28 7.17
C CYS A 38 8.81 1.64 8.58
N TYR A 39 7.81 0.94 9.12
CA TYR A 39 7.32 1.12 10.49
C TYR A 39 7.98 0.11 11.45
N LYS A 40 9.23 0.34 11.85
CA LYS A 40 9.76 -0.36 13.04
C LYS A 40 9.26 0.37 14.29
N VAL A 41 8.38 -0.29 15.04
CA VAL A 41 7.98 0.16 16.38
C VAL A 41 9.15 -0.13 17.32
N GLU A 42 9.73 0.90 17.92
CA GLU A 42 10.64 0.71 19.06
C GLU A 42 9.83 0.87 20.34
N GLU A 43 9.94 -0.11 21.23
CA GLU A 43 9.40 -0.04 22.58
C GLU A 43 10.35 0.86 23.41
N ILE A 44 9.89 2.06 23.76
CA ILE A 44 10.67 2.96 24.62
C ILE A 44 10.05 2.91 26.01
N THR A 45 10.87 2.62 27.03
CA THR A 45 10.44 2.68 28.43
C THR A 45 10.65 4.10 28.94
N ILE A 46 9.56 4.79 29.30
CA ILE A 46 9.60 6.12 29.89
C ILE A 46 8.96 6.01 31.28
N PHE A 47 9.73 6.30 32.35
CA PHE A 47 9.25 6.28 33.74
C PHE A 47 8.45 5.02 34.13
N ASN A 48 8.97 3.82 33.82
CA ASN A 48 8.33 2.51 34.07
C ASN A 48 7.04 2.22 33.26
N PHE A 49 6.69 3.05 32.28
CA PHE A 49 5.63 2.74 31.31
C PHE A 49 6.26 2.29 29.99
N LYS A 50 5.81 1.14 29.49
CA LYS A 50 6.10 0.69 28.12
C LYS A 50 5.26 1.54 27.17
N VAL A 51 5.91 2.42 26.41
CA VAL A 51 5.24 3.25 25.40
C VAL A 51 5.70 2.79 24.02
N CYS A 52 4.75 2.36 23.19
CA CYS A 52 4.99 2.13 21.76
C CYS A 52 5.09 3.49 21.07
N VAL A 53 6.30 3.92 20.70
CA VAL A 53 6.48 5.14 19.92
C VAL A 53 6.59 4.73 18.45
N GLU A 54 5.61 5.14 17.62
CA GLU A 54 5.70 4.99 16.17
C GLU A 54 6.90 5.82 15.66
N LYS A 55 8.06 5.18 15.43
CA LYS A 55 9.13 5.84 14.67
C LYS A 55 8.64 6.03 13.25
N ILE A 56 8.29 7.27 12.91
CA ILE A 56 8.17 7.68 11.51
C ILE A 56 9.59 7.60 10.93
N PRO A 57 9.88 6.76 9.93
CA PRO A 57 11.14 6.86 9.20
C PRO A 57 11.13 8.20 8.45
N GLN A 58 11.71 9.23 9.05
CA GLN A 58 11.77 10.58 8.48
C GLN A 58 12.46 10.62 7.10
N SER A 59 13.23 9.59 6.73
CA SER A 59 13.96 9.53 5.46
C SER A 59 13.13 9.07 4.27
N VAL A 60 12.01 8.37 4.49
CA VAL A 60 11.12 7.97 3.39
C VAL A 60 9.84 8.77 3.50
N LYS A 61 9.88 10.03 3.04
CA LYS A 61 8.68 10.65 2.44
C LYS A 61 8.31 9.78 1.23
N ILE A 62 7.74 8.60 1.47
CA ILE A 62 7.21 7.72 0.43
C ILE A 62 6.24 8.61 -0.31
N ARG A 63 6.55 8.94 -1.57
CA ARG A 63 5.72 9.84 -2.40
C ARG A 63 4.45 9.10 -2.84
N ILE A 64 3.69 8.58 -1.87
CA ILE A 64 2.44 7.83 -2.05
C ILE A 64 1.49 8.67 -2.88
N GLY A 65 1.39 9.98 -2.64
CA GLY A 65 0.53 10.85 -3.45
C GLY A 65 0.84 10.82 -4.97
N LYS A 66 2.13 10.89 -5.36
CA LYS A 66 2.52 10.82 -6.78
C LYS A 66 2.24 9.45 -7.39
N ARG A 67 2.52 8.38 -6.63
CA ARG A 67 2.28 7.00 -7.06
C ARG A 67 0.80 6.68 -7.16
N LEU A 68 0.01 7.17 -6.21
CA LEU A 68 -1.43 6.99 -6.16
C LEU A 68 -2.12 7.70 -7.34
N ARG A 69 -1.74 8.95 -7.66
CA ARG A 69 -2.21 9.64 -8.87
C ARG A 69 -1.85 8.90 -10.16
N ARG A 70 -0.65 8.30 -10.22
CA ARG A 70 -0.25 7.46 -11.37
C ARG A 70 -1.13 6.20 -11.46
N LEU A 71 -1.38 5.51 -10.35
CA LEU A 71 -2.25 4.34 -10.31
C LEU A 71 -3.70 4.68 -10.67
N GLU A 72 -4.17 5.87 -10.31
CA GLU A 72 -5.48 6.39 -10.71
C GLU A 72 -5.52 6.62 -12.23
N LYS A 73 -4.51 7.30 -12.80
CA LYS A 73 -4.39 7.49 -14.26
C LYS A 73 -4.31 6.16 -15.03
N LEU A 74 -3.66 5.15 -14.46
CA LEU A 74 -3.62 3.80 -15.03
C LEU A 74 -4.95 3.04 -14.88
N GLY A 75 -5.89 3.60 -14.11
CA GLY A 75 -7.22 3.06 -13.87
C GLY A 75 -7.25 1.91 -12.86
N PHE A 76 -6.21 1.73 -12.04
CA PHE A 76 -6.13 0.64 -11.06
C PHE A 76 -6.77 1.00 -9.71
N VAL A 77 -6.80 2.28 -9.34
CA VAL A 77 -7.46 2.76 -8.12
C VAL A 77 -8.52 3.80 -8.47
N ARG A 78 -9.48 3.98 -7.56
CA ARG A 78 -10.43 5.09 -7.58
C ARG A 78 -10.22 5.92 -6.32
N ILE A 79 -10.08 7.23 -6.50
CA ILE A 79 -9.88 8.18 -5.41
C ILE A 79 -11.13 9.04 -5.31
N LYS A 80 -11.68 9.15 -4.11
CA LYS A 80 -12.69 10.15 -3.76
C LYS A 80 -11.97 11.33 -3.14
N TYR A 81 -12.21 12.51 -3.69
CA TYR A 81 -11.66 13.76 -3.18
C TYR A 81 -12.73 14.53 -2.39
N THR A 82 -12.29 15.29 -1.39
CA THR A 82 -13.12 16.31 -0.74
C THR A 82 -13.30 17.52 -1.67
N TRP A 83 -14.17 18.45 -1.29
CA TRP A 83 -14.34 19.73 -1.99
C TRP A 83 -13.05 20.54 -2.09
N ASP A 84 -12.18 20.45 -1.07
CA ASP A 84 -10.85 21.08 -1.05
C ASP A 84 -9.77 20.27 -1.80
N GLU A 85 -10.17 19.36 -2.69
CA GLU A 85 -9.28 18.48 -3.47
C GLU A 85 -8.35 17.57 -2.63
N LYS A 86 -8.64 17.38 -1.34
CA LYS A 86 -7.90 16.43 -0.48
C LYS A 86 -8.41 15.02 -0.72
N ILE A 87 -7.52 14.03 -0.61
CA ILE A 87 -7.92 12.63 -0.75
C ILE A 87 -8.74 12.22 0.47
N GLU A 88 -10.01 11.88 0.25
CA GLU A 88 -10.94 11.44 1.30
C GLU A 88 -10.86 9.92 1.47
N LYS A 89 -11.07 9.17 0.38
CA LYS A 89 -11.11 7.71 0.40
C LYS A 89 -10.54 7.11 -0.88
N ILE A 90 -9.93 5.95 -0.75
CA ILE A 90 -9.21 5.25 -1.82
C ILE A 90 -9.68 3.81 -1.83
N LYS A 91 -9.88 3.25 -3.02
CA LYS A 91 -10.17 1.82 -3.20
C LYS A 91 -9.63 1.31 -4.53
N LEU A 92 -9.51 -0.01 -4.67
CA LEU A 92 -9.26 -0.63 -5.96
C LEU A 92 -10.41 -0.34 -6.95
N SER A 93 -10.05 -0.17 -8.21
CA SER A 93 -11.01 -0.25 -9.31
C SER A 93 -11.25 -1.71 -9.69
N ARG A 94 -12.26 -1.99 -10.53
CA ARG A 94 -12.45 -3.34 -11.10
C ARG A 94 -11.19 -3.84 -11.83
N LYS A 95 -10.47 -2.95 -12.52
CA LYS A 95 -9.22 -3.25 -13.21
C LYS A 95 -8.08 -3.54 -12.23
N GLY A 96 -8.03 -2.81 -11.11
CA GLY A 96 -7.07 -3.07 -10.03
C GLY A 96 -7.30 -4.42 -9.36
N VAL A 97 -8.56 -4.78 -9.09
CA VAL A 97 -8.91 -6.10 -8.53
C VAL A 97 -8.43 -7.22 -9.45
N ARG A 98 -8.75 -7.16 -10.75
CA ARG A 98 -8.28 -8.16 -11.73
C ARG A 98 -6.75 -8.27 -11.76
N LEU A 99 -6.04 -7.15 -11.74
CA LEU A 99 -4.59 -7.13 -11.73
C LEU A 99 -3.99 -7.87 -10.51
N ILE A 100 -4.61 -7.72 -9.34
CA ILE A 100 -4.20 -8.44 -8.13
C ILE A 100 -4.54 -9.93 -8.22
N SER A 101 -5.73 -10.29 -8.70
CA SER A 101 -6.12 -11.69 -8.89
C SER A 101 -5.16 -12.44 -9.83
N GLU A 102 -4.84 -11.85 -10.99
CA GLU A 102 -3.88 -12.42 -11.95
C GLU A 102 -2.48 -12.62 -11.33
N PHE A 103 -2.05 -11.70 -10.46
CA PHE A 103 -0.79 -11.83 -9.72
C PHE A 103 -0.84 -12.95 -8.69
N SER A 104 -1.93 -13.05 -7.92
CA SER A 104 -2.13 -14.11 -6.91
C SER A 104 -2.11 -15.50 -7.56
N GLU A 105 -2.81 -15.68 -8.67
CA GLU A 105 -2.84 -16.93 -9.44
C GLU A 105 -1.47 -17.29 -10.02
N SER A 106 -0.72 -16.30 -10.51
CA SER A 106 0.64 -16.51 -11.03
C SER A 106 1.67 -16.80 -9.92
N SER A 107 1.43 -16.33 -8.70
CA SER A 107 2.31 -16.53 -7.54
C SER A 107 2.04 -17.85 -6.81
N LEU A 108 0.87 -18.45 -7.03
CA LEU A 108 0.49 -19.78 -6.53
C LEU A 108 1.05 -20.92 -7.38
N GLN A 109 1.61 -20.63 -8.56
CA GLN A 109 2.37 -21.60 -9.34
C GLN A 109 3.76 -21.75 -8.72
N CYS A 110 3.87 -22.63 -7.73
CA CYS A 110 5.16 -23.22 -7.37
C CYS A 110 5.77 -23.81 -8.66
N PRO A 111 7.06 -23.56 -8.95
CA PRO A 111 7.70 -24.27 -10.05
C PRO A 111 7.54 -25.76 -9.77
N SER A 112 6.89 -26.48 -10.70
CA SER A 112 6.91 -27.94 -10.67
C SER A 112 8.37 -28.34 -10.70
N MET A 113 8.85 -28.95 -9.61
CA MET A 113 10.11 -29.67 -9.63
C MET A 113 9.90 -30.87 -10.55
N HIS A 114 10.18 -30.67 -11.84
CA HIS A 114 10.47 -31.78 -12.71
C HIS A 114 11.85 -32.31 -12.31
N SER A 115 11.86 -33.50 -11.73
CA SER A 115 13.00 -34.41 -11.66
C SER A 115 12.49 -35.79 -12.02
#